data_AF-A0A849U6G6-F1
#
_entry.id   AF-A0A849U6G6-F1
#
_cell.length_a   1.000
_cell.length_b   1.000
_cell.length_c   1.000
_cell.angle_alpha   90.00
_cell.angle_beta   90.00
_cell.angle_gamma   90.00
#
_symmetry.space_group_name_H-M   'P 1'
#
loop_
_entity.id
_entity.type
_entity.pdbx_description
1 polymer ?
#
loop_
_entity_poly.entity_id
_entity_poly.type
_entity_poly.pdbx_seq_one_letter_code
_entity_poly.pdbx_strand_id
1 'polypeptide(L)'
;MTSVAHLLTQIEGYADLITEAIEEKDWDRLNNYLVDRQKDLETLLAQEVSESERASMINLMVRMQASDQTMLVDVQSQKNELQKQLSNFVQDRKSVQAYQSD
;
A
#
# COMPACT_ATOMS: atom_id res chain seq x y z
N MET A 1 -18.81 5.59 20.07
CA MET A 1 -18.86 5.54 18.59
C MET A 1 -17.79 6.49 18.07
N THR A 2 -16.90 6.01 17.21
CA THR A 2 -15.93 6.87 16.52
C THR A 2 -16.68 7.74 15.52
N SER A 3 -16.49 9.06 15.54
CA SER A 3 -17.21 9.97 14.65
C SER A 3 -16.73 9.83 13.20
N VAL A 4 -17.63 10.11 12.25
CA VAL A 4 -17.32 10.16 10.80
C VAL A 4 -16.12 11.08 10.55
N ALA A 5 -16.09 12.27 11.15
CA ALA A 5 -14.99 13.21 11.01
C ALA A 5 -13.63 12.63 11.46
N HIS A 6 -13.61 11.87 12.56
CA HIS A 6 -12.38 11.22 13.03
C HIS A 6 -11.92 10.13 12.07
N LEU A 7 -12.86 9.29 11.58
CA LEU A 7 -12.56 8.25 10.60
C LEU A 7 -12.01 8.84 9.30
N LEU A 8 -12.57 9.94 8.80
CA LEU A 8 -12.07 10.62 7.60
C LEU A 8 -10.61 11.08 7.77
N THR A 9 -10.29 11.71 8.91
CA THR A 9 -8.91 12.14 9.20
C THR A 9 -7.96 10.96 9.36
N GLN A 10 -8.38 9.90 10.06
CA GLN A 10 -7.57 8.69 10.25
C GLN A 10 -7.29 8.00 8.92
N ILE A 11 -8.31 7.86 8.06
CA ILE A 11 -8.18 7.24 6.75
C ILE A 11 -7.24 8.03 5.85
N GLU A 12 -7.32 9.36 5.88
CA GLU A 12 -6.42 10.24 5.14
C GLU A 12 -4.96 10.06 5.56
N GLY A 13 -4.71 9.86 6.87
CA GLY A 13 -3.37 9.66 7.41
C GLY A 13 -2.66 8.39 6.95
N TYR A 14 -3.38 7.37 6.47
CA TYR A 14 -2.72 6.15 5.97
C TYR A 14 -1.92 6.39 4.70
N ALA A 15 -2.20 7.42 3.91
CA ALA A 15 -1.48 7.67 2.66
C ALA A 15 0.02 7.88 2.91
N ASP A 16 0.37 8.70 3.90
CA ASP A 16 1.76 8.96 4.26
C ASP A 16 2.44 7.71 4.84
N LEU A 17 1.73 6.98 5.70
CA LEU A 17 2.23 5.74 6.32
C LEU A 17 2.49 4.62 5.30
N ILE A 18 1.61 4.48 4.31
CA ILE A 18 1.75 3.52 3.22
C ILE A 18 2.94 3.91 2.34
N THR A 19 3.08 5.21 2.02
CA THR A 19 4.21 5.71 1.22
C THR A 19 5.54 5.43 1.92
N GLU A 20 5.65 5.77 3.20
CA GLU A 20 6.83 5.50 4.02
C GLU A 20 7.18 4.00 4.03
N ALA A 21 6.20 3.12 4.27
CA ALA A 21 6.44 1.67 4.29
C ALA A 21 6.92 1.12 2.92
N ILE A 22 6.43 1.68 1.81
CA ILE A 22 6.91 1.33 0.47
C ILE A 22 8.36 1.78 0.28
N GLU A 23 8.70 3.02 0.64
CA GLU A 23 10.05 3.57 0.52
C GLU A 23 11.07 2.78 1.36
N GLU A 24 10.69 2.39 2.58
CA GLU A 24 11.49 1.58 3.50
C GLU A 24 11.55 0.09 3.10
N LYS A 25 10.72 -0.33 2.14
CA LYS A 25 10.54 -1.74 1.72
C LYS A 25 10.07 -2.66 2.86
N ASP A 26 9.38 -2.09 3.84
CA ASP A 26 8.79 -2.83 4.95
C ASP A 26 7.41 -3.36 4.54
N TRP A 27 7.42 -4.51 3.87
CA TRP A 27 6.22 -5.13 3.31
C TRP A 27 5.23 -5.62 4.37
N ASP A 28 5.71 -6.01 5.55
CA ASP A 28 4.87 -6.44 6.65
C ASP A 28 4.13 -5.24 7.25
N ARG A 29 4.84 -4.12 7.46
CA ARG A 29 4.25 -2.86 7.92
C ARG A 29 3.26 -2.30 6.89
N LEU A 30 3.61 -2.34 5.60
CA LEU A 30 2.70 -1.97 4.51
C LEU A 30 1.39 -2.76 4.59
N ASN A 31 1.47 -4.08 4.72
CA ASN A 31 0.29 -4.94 4.78
C ASN A 31 -0.59 -4.60 5.99
N ASN A 32 0.01 -4.35 7.16
CA ASN A 32 -0.74 -3.95 8.36
C ASN A 32 -1.50 -2.63 8.13
N TYR A 33 -0.86 -1.62 7.55
CA TYR A 33 -1.54 -0.35 7.24
C TYR A 33 -2.66 -0.50 6.22
N LEU A 34 -2.51 -1.36 5.21
CA LEU A 34 -3.58 -1.62 4.24
C LEU A 34 -4.79 -2.30 4.89
N VAL A 35 -4.55 -3.27 5.78
CA VAL A 35 -5.60 -3.97 6.54
C VAL A 35 -6.33 -3.00 7.48
N ASP A 36 -5.59 -2.18 8.21
CA ASP A 36 -6.17 -1.20 9.13
C ASP A 36 -7.00 -0.14 8.36
N ARG A 37 -6.46 0.38 7.25
CA ARG A 37 -7.19 1.30 6.37
C ARG A 37 -8.47 0.69 5.81
N GLN A 38 -8.44 -0.58 5.41
CA GLN A 38 -9.62 -1.30 4.94
C GLN A 38 -10.69 -1.37 6.04
N LYS A 39 -10.30 -1.74 7.26
CA LYS A 39 -11.21 -1.84 8.40
C LYS A 39 -11.88 -0.50 8.73
N ASP A 40 -11.10 0.59 8.68
CA ASP A 40 -11.64 1.93 8.93
C ASP A 40 -12.56 2.41 7.81
N LEU A 41 -12.24 2.10 6.55
CA LEU A 41 -13.13 2.35 5.41
C LEU A 41 -14.45 1.58 5.54
N GLU A 42 -14.40 0.29 5.89
CA GLU A 42 -15.59 -0.53 6.12
C GLU A 42 -16.43 0.05 7.27
N THR A 43 -15.77 0.51 8.33
CA THR A 43 -16.43 1.17 9.46
C THR A 43 -17.09 2.48 9.03
N LEU A 44 -16.41 3.31 8.25
CA LEU A 44 -16.94 4.57 7.72
C LEU A 44 -18.16 4.34 6.83
N LEU A 45 -18.07 3.38 5.91
CA LEU A 45 -19.14 3.06 4.95
C LEU A 45 -20.37 2.43 5.61
N ALA A 46 -20.22 1.86 6.81
CA ALA A 46 -21.32 1.33 7.61
C ALA A 46 -22.07 2.41 8.43
N GLN A 47 -21.54 3.63 8.54
CA GLN A 47 -22.18 4.70 9.31
C GLN A 47 -23.23 5.46 8.48
N GLU A 48 -24.26 5.98 9.14
CA GLU A 48 -25.14 6.97 8.54
C GLU A 48 -24.38 8.30 8.39
N VAL A 49 -24.16 8.71 7.15
CA VAL A 49 -23.40 9.91 6.81
C VAL A 49 -24.36 11.04 6.45
N SER A 50 -24.22 12.18 7.13
CA SER A 50 -24.99 13.38 6.79
C SER A 50 -24.65 13.91 5.39
N GLU A 51 -25.52 14.73 4.81
CA GLU A 51 -25.26 15.33 3.50
C GLU A 51 -24.00 16.20 3.49
N SER A 52 -23.72 16.91 4.59
CA SER A 52 -22.48 17.69 4.77
C SER A 52 -21.22 16.82 4.81
N GLU A 53 -21.28 15.64 5.41
CA GLU A 53 -20.13 14.73 5.52
C GLU A 53 -19.93 13.90 4.24
N ARG A 54 -20.99 13.67 3.47
CA ARG A 54 -20.96 12.93 2.21
C ARG A 54 -20.01 13.56 1.21
N ALA A 55 -20.02 14.89 1.09
CA ALA A 55 -19.10 15.60 0.21
C ALA A 55 -17.64 15.38 0.62
N SER A 56 -17.33 15.46 1.91
CA SER A 56 -15.99 15.20 2.45
C SER A 56 -15.54 13.76 2.22
N MET A 57 -16.45 12.79 2.41
CA MET A 57 -16.19 11.38 2.13
C MET A 57 -15.87 11.15 0.65
N ILE A 58 -16.66 11.70 -0.28
CA ILE A 58 -16.41 11.56 -1.71
C ILE A 58 -15.05 12.17 -2.09
N ASN A 59 -14.74 13.37 -1.58
CA ASN A 59 -13.47 14.03 -1.83
C ASN A 59 -12.29 13.20 -1.29
N LEU A 60 -12.45 12.57 -0.12
CA LEU A 60 -11.45 11.65 0.42
C LEU A 60 -11.25 10.45 -0.51
N MET A 61 -12.33 9.79 -0.94
CA MET A 61 -12.25 8.62 -1.84
C MET A 61 -11.54 8.94 -3.15
N VAL A 62 -11.83 10.09 -3.76
CA VAL A 62 -11.16 10.53 -5.00
C VAL A 62 -9.66 10.74 -4.77
N ARG A 63 -9.27 11.39 -3.67
CA ARG A 63 -7.86 11.60 -3.32
C ARG A 63 -7.14 10.27 -3.03
N MET A 64 -7.80 9.36 -2.32
CA MET A 64 -7.27 8.03 -2.05
C MET A 64 -7.02 7.24 -3.33
N GLN A 65 -7.98 7.23 -4.26
CA GLN A 65 -7.82 6.53 -5.55
C GLN A 65 -6.64 7.09 -6.36
N ALA A 66 -6.45 8.41 -6.36
CA ALA A 66 -5.31 9.03 -7.02
C ALA A 66 -3.97 8.63 -6.36
N SER A 67 -3.93 8.63 -5.03
CA SER A 67 -2.75 8.23 -4.26
C SER A 67 -2.40 6.75 -4.43
N ASP A 68 -3.41 5.87 -4.37
CA ASP A 68 -3.27 4.43 -4.55
C ASP A 68 -2.73 4.09 -5.94
N GLN A 69 -3.14 4.84 -6.98
CA GLN A 69 -2.64 4.65 -8.33
C GLN A 69 -1.13 4.91 -8.41
N THR A 70 -0.63 5.94 -7.72
CA THR A 70 0.81 6.23 -7.64
C THR A 70 1.53 5.15 -6.85
N MET A 71 1.05 4.81 -5.65
CA MET A 71 1.65 3.77 -4.80
C MET A 71 1.72 2.40 -5.51
N LEU A 72 0.71 2.05 -6.31
CA LEU A 72 0.71 0.81 -7.08
C LEU A 72 1.84 0.78 -8.12
N VAL A 73 2.11 1.91 -8.77
CA VAL A 73 3.24 2.03 -9.72
C VAL A 73 4.56 1.79 -8.98
N ASP A 74 4.72 2.34 -7.78
CA ASP A 74 5.94 2.19 -6.99
C ASP A 74 6.14 0.74 -6.53
N VAL A 75 5.09 0.09 -6.01
CA VAL A 75 5.13 -1.33 -5.64
C VAL A 75 5.47 -2.20 -6.86
N GLN A 76 4.88 -1.93 -8.02
CA GLN A 76 5.17 -2.68 -9.23
C GLN A 76 6.61 -2.47 -9.72
N SER A 77 7.14 -1.26 -9.60
CA SER A 77 8.55 -0.96 -9.89
C SER A 77 9.49 -1.79 -9.00
N GLN A 78 9.23 -1.80 -7.70
CA GLN A 78 10.03 -2.59 -6.75
C GLN A 78 9.94 -4.10 -7.01
N LYS A 79 8.74 -4.61 -7.32
CA LYS A 79 8.54 -6.01 -7.71
C LYS A 79 9.39 -6.38 -8.93
N ASN A 80 9.40 -5.54 -9.96
CA ASN A 80 10.19 -5.78 -11.17
C ASN A 80 11.69 -5.82 -10.88
N GLU A 81 12.17 -4.92 -10.02
CA GLU A 81 13.58 -4.89 -9.60
C GLU A 81 13.96 -6.16 -8.82
N LEU A 82 13.12 -6.61 -7.87
CA LEU A 82 13.35 -7.87 -7.15
C LEU A 82 13.37 -9.09 -8.08
N GLN A 83 12.49 -9.11 -9.09
CA GLN A 83 12.47 -10.19 -10.10
C GLN A 83 13.77 -10.21 -10.92
N LYS A 84 14.28 -9.03 -11.30
CA LYS A 84 15.57 -8.91 -11.99
C LYS A 84 16.72 -9.42 -11.13
N GLN A 85 16.76 -9.03 -9.85
CA GLN A 85 17.78 -9.51 -8.90
C GLN A 85 17.72 -11.02 -8.73
N LEU A 86 16.52 -11.60 -8.60
CA LEU A 86 16.34 -13.04 -8.52
C LEU A 86 16.84 -13.75 -9.77
N SER A 87 16.51 -13.23 -10.96
CA SER A 87 16.99 -13.80 -12.24
C SER A 87 18.51 -13.82 -12.32
N ASN A 88 19.16 -12.70 -11.93
CA ASN A 88 20.61 -12.62 -11.90
C ASN A 88 21.21 -13.62 -10.90
N PHE A 89 20.66 -13.70 -9.69
CA PHE A 89 21.11 -14.67 -8.68
C PHE A 89 21.01 -16.12 -9.15
N VAL A 90 19.91 -16.48 -9.83
CA VAL A 90 19.73 -17.83 -10.39
C VAL A 90 20.77 -18.12 -11.48
N GLN A 91 21.08 -17.13 -12.33
CA GLN A 91 22.11 -17.25 -13.36
C GLN A 91 23.50 -17.41 -12.73
N ASP A 92 23.86 -16.60 -11.74
CA ASP A 92 25.13 -16.67 -11.02
C ASP A 92 25.29 -18.02 -10.33
N ARG A 93 24.23 -18.53 -9.69
CA ARG A 93 24.23 -19.86 -9.07
C ARG A 93 24.50 -20.97 -10.09
N LYS A 94 23.91 -20.91 -11.29
CA LYS A 94 24.18 -21.88 -12.37
C LYS A 94 25.64 -21.82 -12.82
N SER A 95 26.20 -20.62 -12.97
CA SER A 95 27.60 -20.44 -13.33
C SER A 95 28.53 -21.06 -12.29
N VAL A 96 28.30 -20.80 -10.99
CA VAL A 96 29.10 -21.39 -9.90
C VAL A 96 29.01 -22.92 -9.90
N GLN A 97 27.82 -23.49 -10.09
CA GLN A 97 27.63 -24.95 -10.14
C GLN A 97 28.40 -25.59 -11.31
N ALA A 98 28.47 -24.91 -12.46
CA ALA A 98 29.24 -25.41 -13.60
C ALA A 98 30.75 -25.53 -13.26
N TYR A 99 31.31 -24.56 -12.53
CA TYR A 99 32.71 -24.58 -12.11
C TYR A 99 33.02 -25.54 -10.95
N GLN A 100 32.02 -25.95 -10.16
CA GLN A 100 32.19 -26.93 -9.08
C GLN A 100 32.07 -28.38 -9.56
N SER A 101 31.64 -28.59 -10.80
CA SER A 101 31.38 -29.92 -11.39
C SER A 101 32.54 -30.43 -12.26
N ASP A 102 33.63 -29.66 -12.38
CA ASP A 102 34.94 -30.04 -12.96
C ASP A 102 35.93 -30.38 -11.83
#